data_AF-A0A0D0D468-F1
#
_entry.id   AF-A0A0D0D468-F1
#
_cell.length_a   1.000
_cell.length_b   1.000
_cell.length_c   1.000
_cell.angle_alpha   90.00
_cell.angle_beta   90.00
_cell.angle_gamma   90.00
#
_symmetry.space_group_name_H-M   'P 1'
#
loop_
_entity.id
_entity.type
_entity.pdbx_description
1 polymer ?
#
loop_
_entity_poly.entity_id
_entity_poly.type
_entity_poly.pdbx_seq_one_letter_code
_entity_poly.pdbx_strand_id
1 'polypeptide(L)'
;MMVPEIKMCADGHYRRVIYGLGPFIADYEEQVVLVGIVQNWCGRCIGFPWDLNGEYGNCTQELQEALLEEVDFAMLWDAWGIIRKIILFTSHFPHSDIYALLAPDLLHQLIKGTFKDHLVDWVGCYLEDTY
;
A
#
# COMPACT_ATOMS: atom_id res chain seq x y z
N MET A 1 4.21 -16.16 -11.23
CA MET A 1 4.58 -16.92 -12.46
C MET A 1 6.10 -16.94 -12.73
N MET A 2 6.88 -17.82 -12.09
CA MET A 2 8.35 -17.91 -12.29
C MET A 2 8.78 -18.48 -13.65
N VAL A 3 7.83 -18.94 -14.45
CA VAL A 3 8.07 -19.56 -15.75
C VAL A 3 7.87 -18.49 -16.84
N PRO A 4 8.89 -18.20 -17.66
CA PRO A 4 8.76 -17.23 -18.73
C PRO A 4 7.79 -17.71 -19.81
N GLU A 5 6.92 -16.82 -20.27
CA GLU A 5 6.04 -17.07 -21.41
C GLU A 5 6.77 -16.81 -22.73
N ILE A 6 6.48 -17.61 -23.75
CA ILE A 6 6.97 -17.35 -25.10
C ILE A 6 6.01 -16.37 -25.78
N LYS A 7 6.50 -15.18 -26.12
CA LYS A 7 5.73 -14.14 -26.83
C LYS A 7 6.47 -13.68 -28.08
N MET A 8 5.69 -13.39 -29.12
CA MET A 8 6.21 -12.73 -30.32
C MET A 8 6.37 -11.24 -30.04
N CYS A 9 7.58 -10.73 -30.21
CA CYS A 9 7.88 -9.31 -30.07
C CYS A 9 7.58 -8.55 -31.37
N ALA A 10 7.55 -7.21 -31.29
CA ALA A 10 7.25 -6.34 -32.44
C ALA A 10 8.27 -6.46 -33.60
N ASP A 11 9.46 -7.00 -33.32
CA ASP A 11 10.51 -7.31 -34.31
C ASP A 11 10.26 -8.66 -35.04
N GLY A 12 9.17 -9.37 -34.73
CA GLY A 12 8.82 -10.66 -35.31
C GLY A 12 9.54 -11.86 -34.67
N HIS A 13 10.40 -11.64 -33.68
CA HIS A 13 11.11 -12.71 -32.99
C HIS A 13 10.36 -13.18 -31.74
N TYR A 14 10.37 -14.49 -31.49
CA TYR A 14 9.85 -15.07 -30.25
C TYR A 14 10.89 -14.98 -29.14
N ARG A 15 10.48 -14.42 -28.00
CA ARG A 15 11.33 -14.28 -26.82
C ARG A 15 10.63 -14.83 -25.57
N ARG A 16 11.44 -15.22 -24.59
CA ARG A 16 11.00 -15.58 -23.24
C ARG A 16 10.77 -14.29 -22.45
N VAL A 17 9.54 -14.03 -22.05
CA VAL A 17 9.12 -12.82 -21.35
C VAL A 17 8.66 -13.18 -19.94
N ILE A 18 9.13 -12.43 -18.95
CA ILE A 18 8.61 -12.43 -17.59
C ILE A 18 7.94 -11.08 -17.38
N TYR A 19 6.67 -11.10 -17.00
CA TYR A 19 5.93 -9.88 -16.69
C TYR A 19 6.27 -9.43 -15.27
N GLY A 20 6.58 -8.15 -15.13
CA GLY A 20 6.76 -7.48 -13.86
C GLY A 20 5.90 -6.23 -13.79
N LEU A 21 5.52 -5.85 -12.58
CA LEU A 21 4.83 -4.60 -12.30
C LEU A 21 5.84 -3.58 -11.75
N GLY A 22 5.76 -2.34 -12.24
CA GLY A 22 6.54 -1.23 -11.71
C GLY A 22 5.91 -0.63 -10.45
N PRO A 23 6.50 0.43 -9.88
CA PRO A 23 5.93 1.13 -8.74
C PRO A 23 4.49 1.58 -9.03
N PHE A 24 3.60 1.39 -8.05
CA PHE A 24 2.19 1.74 -8.15
C PHE A 24 1.94 3.06 -7.42
N ILE A 25 1.58 4.11 -8.16
CA ILE A 25 1.22 5.42 -7.62
C ILE A 25 -0.31 5.46 -7.50
N ALA A 26 -0.78 5.63 -6.27
CA ALA A 26 -2.20 5.67 -5.92
C ALA A 26 -2.37 6.63 -4.74
N ASP A 27 -3.54 7.26 -4.62
CA ASP A 27 -3.89 7.98 -3.40
C ASP A 27 -4.06 7.02 -2.22
N TYR A 28 -4.16 7.54 -1.00
CA TYR A 28 -4.14 6.68 0.18
C TYR A 28 -5.35 5.73 0.22
N GLU A 29 -6.53 6.23 -0.13
CA GLU A 29 -7.76 5.45 -0.18
C GLU A 29 -7.66 4.28 -1.18
N GLU A 30 -7.06 4.50 -2.35
CA GLU A 30 -6.79 3.44 -3.32
C GLU A 30 -5.71 2.46 -2.81
N GLN A 31 -4.64 2.94 -2.17
CA GLN A 31 -3.63 2.07 -1.55
C GLN A 31 -4.23 1.12 -0.52
N VAL A 32 -5.15 1.62 0.32
CA VAL A 32 -5.86 0.82 1.33
C VAL A 32 -6.57 -0.38 0.70
N VAL A 33 -7.25 -0.16 -0.43
CA VAL A 33 -7.97 -1.21 -1.17
C VAL A 33 -7.02 -2.17 -1.87
N LEU A 34 -5.99 -1.65 -2.54
CA LEU A 34 -5.05 -2.46 -3.33
C LEU A 34 -4.24 -3.45 -2.48
N VAL A 35 -3.92 -3.03 -1.26
CA VAL A 35 -2.99 -3.70 -0.35
C VAL A 35 -3.75 -4.49 0.72
N GLY A 36 -5.06 -4.29 0.82
CA GLY A 36 -5.92 -5.01 1.74
C GLY A 36 -5.68 -4.66 3.20
N ILE A 37 -5.45 -3.38 3.50
CA ILE A 37 -5.19 -2.92 4.87
C ILE A 37 -6.41 -2.19 5.46
N VAL A 38 -6.45 -2.08 6.78
CA VAL A 38 -7.42 -1.24 7.49
C VAL A 38 -7.03 0.23 7.31
N GLN A 39 -8.01 1.12 7.18
CA GLN A 39 -7.76 2.55 7.07
C GLN A 39 -6.93 3.06 8.26
N ASN A 40 -6.05 4.03 7.99
CA ASN A 40 -5.03 4.59 8.88
C ASN A 40 -3.80 3.69 9.16
N TRP A 41 -3.74 2.48 8.61
CA TRP A 41 -2.53 1.65 8.67
C TRP A 41 -1.59 1.92 7.48
N CYS A 42 -0.33 1.50 7.60
CA CYS A 42 0.66 1.63 6.55
C CYS A 42 0.65 0.40 5.62
N GLY A 43 0.60 0.62 4.30
CA GLY A 43 0.71 -0.46 3.32
C GLY A 43 2.13 -0.95 3.06
N ARG A 44 3.15 -0.34 3.67
CA ARG A 44 4.56 -0.72 3.46
C ARG A 44 5.26 -1.30 4.67
N CYS A 45 4.81 -0.99 5.88
CA CYS A 45 5.47 -1.43 7.11
C CYS A 45 4.44 -1.99 8.09
N ILE A 46 4.93 -2.74 9.07
CA ILE A 46 4.11 -3.34 10.15
C ILE A 46 3.96 -2.41 11.37
N GLY A 47 4.15 -1.10 11.16
CA GLY A 47 4.05 -0.12 12.22
C GLY A 47 2.62 0.11 12.67
N PHE A 48 2.48 0.42 13.96
CA PHE A 48 1.18 0.78 14.52
C PHE A 48 0.72 2.14 14.00
N PRO A 49 -0.59 2.34 13.76
CA PRO A 49 -1.10 3.58 13.20
C PRO A 49 -0.91 4.79 14.14
N TRP A 50 -0.70 4.56 15.44
CA TRP A 50 -0.40 5.58 16.45
C TRP A 50 1.11 5.77 16.72
N ASP A 51 1.98 4.96 16.12
CA ASP A 51 3.44 5.11 16.25
C ASP A 51 4.12 4.96 14.90
N LEU A 52 4.17 6.06 14.15
CA LEU A 52 4.77 6.08 12.82
C LEU A 52 6.30 6.20 12.83
N ASN A 53 6.89 6.54 13.99
CA ASN A 53 8.33 6.78 14.11
C ASN A 53 9.10 5.56 14.65
N GLY A 54 8.40 4.50 15.04
CA GLY A 54 9.06 3.27 15.48
C GLY A 54 9.83 2.57 14.36
N GLU A 55 10.84 1.82 14.76
CA GLU A 55 11.63 1.00 13.83
C GLU A 55 10.88 -0.31 13.55
N TYR A 56 10.02 -0.28 12.53
CA TYR A 56 9.23 -1.43 12.11
C TYR A 56 9.80 -2.08 10.85
N GLY A 57 9.58 -3.38 10.72
CA GLY A 57 9.88 -4.11 9.50
C GLY A 57 8.97 -3.71 8.33
N ASN A 58 9.37 -4.09 7.12
CA ASN A 58 8.53 -3.94 5.94
C ASN A 58 7.40 -4.98 5.98
N CYS A 59 6.23 -4.60 5.47
CA CYS A 59 5.21 -5.55 5.08
C CYS A 59 5.66 -6.21 3.78
N THR A 60 5.57 -7.54 3.70
CA THR A 60 5.84 -8.29 2.48
C THR A 60 4.70 -9.26 2.20
N GLN A 61 4.62 -9.73 0.96
CA GLN A 61 3.63 -10.74 0.60
C GLN A 61 3.79 -12.03 1.43
N GLU A 62 5.02 -12.47 1.69
CA GLU A 62 5.28 -13.68 2.49
C GLU A 62 4.79 -13.53 3.93
N LEU A 63 4.96 -12.34 4.53
CA LEU A 63 4.46 -12.07 5.88
C LEU A 63 2.93 -12.11 5.91
N GLN A 64 2.28 -11.51 4.92
CA GLN A 64 0.82 -11.51 4.79
C GLN A 64 0.27 -12.92 4.62
N GLU A 65 0.86 -13.74 3.76
CA GLU A 65 0.46 -15.13 3.56
C GLU A 65 0.59 -15.94 4.86
N ALA A 66 1.71 -15.80 5.58
CA ALA A 66 1.91 -16.46 6.87
C ALA A 66 0.89 -16.02 7.93
N LEU A 67 0.58 -14.72 8.01
CA LEU A 67 -0.42 -14.19 8.94
C LEU A 67 -1.83 -14.68 8.60
N LEU A 68 -2.18 -14.76 7.32
CA LEU A 68 -3.49 -15.25 6.87
C LEU A 68 -3.69 -16.74 7.17
N GLU A 69 -2.62 -17.53 7.22
CA GLU A 69 -2.68 -18.96 7.57
C GLU A 69 -2.79 -19.18 9.09
N GLU A 70 -2.03 -18.44 9.89
CA GLU A 70 -1.84 -18.74 11.32
C GLU A 70 -2.70 -17.89 12.28
N VAL A 71 -3.18 -16.72 11.84
CA VAL A 71 -3.81 -15.73 12.72
C VAL A 71 -5.33 -15.65 12.49
N ASP A 72 -6.08 -15.48 13.58
CA ASP A 72 -7.52 -15.33 13.53
C ASP A 72 -7.96 -13.98 12.94
N PHE A 73 -9.23 -13.89 12.53
CA PHE A 73 -9.73 -12.70 11.85
C PHE A 73 -9.69 -11.43 12.71
N ALA A 74 -9.95 -11.55 14.01
CA ALA A 74 -9.97 -10.41 14.92
C ALA A 74 -8.56 -9.84 15.12
N MET A 75 -7.56 -10.70 15.37
CA MET A 75 -6.18 -10.27 15.55
C MET A 75 -5.58 -9.72 14.25
N LEU A 76 -5.91 -10.29 13.09
CA LEU A 76 -5.49 -9.72 11.79
C LEU A 76 -5.97 -8.28 11.63
N TRP A 77 -7.22 -7.99 12.00
CA TRP A 77 -7.80 -6.66 11.90
C TRP A 77 -7.21 -5.71 12.94
N ASP A 78 -7.24 -6.09 14.22
CA ASP A 78 -6.93 -5.19 15.34
C ASP A 78 -5.42 -4.99 15.55
N ALA A 79 -4.60 -6.03 15.36
CA ALA A 79 -3.17 -6.00 15.68
C ALA A 79 -2.26 -5.82 14.45
N TRP A 80 -2.74 -6.20 13.26
CA TRP A 80 -1.94 -6.12 12.03
C TRP A 80 -2.55 -5.20 10.97
N GLY A 81 -3.80 -4.76 11.15
CA GLY A 81 -4.48 -3.92 10.17
C GLY A 81 -4.69 -4.61 8.81
N ILE A 82 -4.90 -5.93 8.78
CA ILE A 82 -5.04 -6.73 7.55
C ILE A 82 -6.50 -7.13 7.33
N ILE A 83 -6.99 -6.92 6.11
CA ILE A 83 -8.34 -7.30 5.68
C ILE A 83 -8.28 -8.61 4.88
N ARG A 84 -8.51 -9.74 5.57
CA ARG A 84 -8.51 -11.10 4.99
C ARG A 84 -9.42 -11.30 3.77
N LYS A 85 -10.47 -10.50 3.61
CA LYS A 85 -11.43 -10.64 2.50
C LYS A 85 -10.93 -10.06 1.18
N ILE A 86 -9.83 -9.32 1.18
CA ILE A 86 -9.28 -8.70 -0.03
C ILE A 86 -8.24 -9.62 -0.63
N ILE A 87 -8.44 -9.97 -1.91
CA ILE A 87 -7.46 -10.72 -2.70
C ILE A 87 -6.65 -9.70 -3.48
N LEU A 88 -5.33 -9.67 -3.25
CA LEU A 88 -4.43 -8.76 -3.94
C LEU A 88 -4.34 -9.13 -5.42
N PHE A 89 -4.50 -8.14 -6.30
CA PHE A 89 -4.36 -8.38 -7.74
C PHE A 89 -2.94 -8.81 -8.13
N THR A 90 -1.94 -8.42 -7.34
CA THR A 90 -0.53 -8.75 -7.59
C THR A 90 -0.13 -10.16 -7.17
N SER A 91 -0.96 -10.87 -6.40
CA SER A 91 -0.68 -12.23 -5.90
C SER A 91 -0.28 -13.25 -6.98
N HIS A 92 -0.73 -13.04 -8.22
CA HIS A 92 -0.44 -13.92 -9.34
C HIS A 92 0.89 -13.60 -10.05
N PHE A 93 1.45 -12.42 -9.78
CA PHE A 93 2.66 -11.91 -10.40
C PHE A 93 3.90 -12.33 -9.58
N PRO A 94 4.87 -13.03 -10.19
CA PRO A 94 6.01 -13.64 -9.47
C PRO A 94 6.96 -12.65 -8.80
N HIS A 95 6.99 -11.41 -9.29
CA HIS A 95 7.99 -10.41 -8.94
C HIS A 95 7.31 -9.07 -8.68
N SER A 96 6.14 -9.11 -8.06
CA SER A 96 5.34 -7.91 -7.86
C SER A 96 4.69 -7.95 -6.48
N ASP A 97 5.54 -7.83 -5.47
CA ASP A 97 5.08 -7.59 -4.12
C ASP A 97 4.46 -6.17 -4.07
N ILE A 98 3.14 -6.07 -3.92
CA ILE A 98 2.46 -4.78 -3.89
C ILE A 98 2.94 -3.92 -2.70
N TYR A 99 3.26 -4.53 -1.56
CA TYR A 99 3.72 -3.84 -0.35
C TYR A 99 5.06 -3.13 -0.60
N ALA A 100 5.92 -3.71 -1.45
CA ALA A 100 7.17 -3.09 -1.88
C ALA A 100 6.98 -2.09 -3.04
N LEU A 101 5.97 -2.31 -3.89
CA LEU A 101 5.74 -1.53 -5.11
C LEU A 101 4.94 -0.25 -4.89
N LEU A 102 4.20 -0.11 -3.78
CA LEU A 102 3.54 1.16 -3.47
C LEU A 102 4.54 2.31 -3.60
N ALA A 103 4.15 3.39 -4.26
CA ALA A 103 4.86 4.66 -4.30
C ALA A 103 4.11 5.66 -3.40
N PRO A 104 4.80 6.50 -2.62
CA PRO A 104 4.09 7.43 -1.76
C PRO A 104 3.52 8.55 -2.64
N ASP A 105 2.23 8.85 -2.52
CA ASP A 105 1.66 10.04 -3.17
C ASP A 105 1.96 11.28 -2.32
N LEU A 106 3.24 11.69 -2.36
CA LEU A 106 3.75 12.82 -1.58
C LEU A 106 3.03 14.12 -1.95
N LEU A 107 2.61 14.29 -3.20
CA LEU A 107 1.93 15.50 -3.64
C LEU A 107 0.54 15.60 -3.03
N HIS A 108 -0.24 14.52 -3.10
CA HIS A 108 -1.57 14.48 -2.50
C HIS A 108 -1.49 14.64 -0.98
N GLN A 109 -0.57 13.93 -0.32
CA GLN A 109 -0.37 14.02 1.13
C GLN A 109 -0.02 15.44 1.57
N LEU A 110 0.85 16.13 0.84
CA LEU A 110 1.29 17.47 1.18
C LEU A 110 0.19 18.53 0.94
N ILE A 111 -0.56 18.41 -0.16
CA ILE A 111 -1.63 19.36 -0.48
C ILE A 111 -2.85 19.16 0.42
N LYS A 112 -3.35 17.93 0.54
CA LYS A 112 -4.55 17.61 1.33
C LYS A 112 -4.23 17.66 2.82
N GLY A 113 -3.24 16.89 3.27
CA GLY A 113 -2.91 16.79 4.69
C GLY A 113 -2.31 18.08 5.25
N THR A 114 -1.20 18.56 4.70
CA THR A 114 -0.47 19.68 5.30
C THR A 114 -1.10 21.03 5.02
N PHE A 115 -1.44 21.32 3.76
CA PHE A 115 -1.96 22.64 3.42
C PHE A 115 -3.44 22.79 3.71
N LYS A 116 -4.28 21.88 3.20
CA LYS A 116 -5.73 22.03 3.38
C LYS A 116 -6.15 21.69 4.81
N ASP A 117 -5.93 20.45 5.25
CA ASP A 117 -6.55 19.94 6.48
C ASP A 117 -5.87 20.47 7.77
N HIS A 118 -4.64 21.00 7.67
CA HIS A 118 -3.95 21.59 8.82
C HIS A 118 -3.82 23.12 8.71
N LEU A 119 -3.15 23.63 7.67
CA LEU A 119 -2.86 25.07 7.60
C LEU A 119 -4.12 25.91 7.39
N VAL A 120 -5.02 25.54 6.47
CA VAL A 120 -6.25 26.30 6.23
C VAL A 120 -7.17 26.24 7.44
N ASP A 121 -7.36 25.07 8.03
CA ASP A 121 -8.16 24.91 9.25
C ASP A 121 -7.59 25.73 10.42
N TRP A 122 -6.28 25.70 10.62
CA TRP A 122 -5.63 26.51 11.66
C TRP A 122 -5.83 28.02 11.45
N VAL A 123 -5.68 28.51 10.21
CA VAL A 123 -5.94 29.92 9.88
C VAL A 123 -7.42 30.26 10.08
N GLY A 124 -8.34 29.35 9.73
CA GLY A 124 -9.77 29.50 9.98
C GLY A 124 -10.08 29.69 11.47
N CYS A 125 -9.61 28.77 12.32
CA CYS A 125 -9.76 28.87 13.78
C CYS A 125 -9.17 30.18 14.33
N TYR A 126 -7.97 30.57 13.86
CA TYR A 126 -7.34 31.81 14.31
C TYR A 126 -8.19 33.04 13.99
N LEU A 127 -8.76 33.12 12.78
CA LEU A 127 -9.60 34.23 12.37
C LEU A 127 -10.90 34.28 13.17
N GLU A 128 -11.51 33.14 13.49
CA GLU A 128 -12.72 33.09 14.33
C GLU A 128 -12.44 33.50 15.78
N ASP A 129 -11.29 33.11 16.35
CA ASP A 129 -10.87 33.52 17.71
C ASP A 129 -10.58 35.03 17.83
N THR A 130 -10.36 35.72 16.71
CA THR A 130 -10.09 37.16 16.70
C THR A 130 -11.34 38.05 16.57
N TYR A 131 -12.53 37.46 16.38
CA TYR A 131 -13.83 38.16 16.29
C TYR A 131 -14.73 37.86 17.49
#